data_AF-A0A2V7C8X1-F1
#
_entry.id   AF-A0A2V7C8X1-F1
#
_cell.length_a   1.000
_cell.length_b   1.000
_cell.length_c   1.000
_cell.angle_alpha   90.00
_cell.angle_beta   90.00
_cell.angle_gamma   90.00
#
_symmetry.space_group_name_H-M   'P 1'
#
loop_
_entity.id
_entity.type
_entity.pdbx_description
1 polymer ?
#
loop_
_entity_poly.entity_id
_entity_poly.type
_entity_poly.pdbx_seq_one_letter_code
_entity_poly.pdbx_strand_id
1 'polypeptide(L)'
;MAKRILTPIDGREQSEGIVPVVAALARGAGSTVRLLRVFPVPERVMGAHGQTIAYVDQEMTRLTAAGLDELAHVEAQLDGIDVERV
;
A
#
# COMPACT_ATOMS: atom_id res chain seq x y z
N MET A 1 -20.62 13.07 -5.77
CA MET A 1 -19.55 12.99 -4.76
C MET A 1 -18.78 11.69 -4.97
N ALA A 2 -17.45 11.71 -4.85
CA ALA A 2 -16.65 10.49 -4.90
C ALA A 2 -16.88 9.71 -3.59
N LYS A 3 -17.38 8.47 -3.69
CA LYS A 3 -17.58 7.63 -2.50
C LYS A 3 -16.25 7.10 -1.94
N ARG A 4 -15.23 6.97 -2.80
CA ARG A 4 -13.91 6.45 -2.47
C ARG A 4 -12.81 7.23 -3.18
N ILE A 5 -11.71 7.50 -2.48
CA ILE A 5 -10.51 8.14 -3.03
C ILE A 5 -9.39 7.10 -3.06
N LEU A 6 -8.95 6.68 -4.25
CA LEU A 6 -7.81 5.76 -4.40
C LEU A 6 -6.50 6.55 -4.32
N THR A 7 -5.62 6.17 -3.41
CA THR A 7 -4.36 6.87 -3.14
C THR A 7 -3.18 5.90 -3.24
N PRO A 8 -2.42 5.92 -4.34
CA PRO A 8 -1.21 5.12 -4.47
C PRO A 8 -0.11 5.63 -3.53
N ILE A 9 0.53 4.72 -2.79
CA ILE A 9 1.65 5.00 -1.90
C ILE A 9 2.79 4.06 -2.25
N ASP A 10 3.97 4.61 -2.59
CA ASP A 10 5.15 3.83 -2.96
C ASP A 10 6.18 3.65 -1.82
N GLY A 11 5.81 4.03 -0.59
CA GLY A 11 6.59 3.78 0.62
C GLY A 11 7.82 4.67 0.75
N ARG A 12 7.98 5.61 -0.18
CA ARG A 12 8.96 6.70 -0.07
C ARG A 12 8.30 7.87 0.64
N GLU A 13 9.03 8.53 1.52
CA GLU A 13 8.55 9.69 2.29
C GLU A 13 7.93 10.78 1.40
N GLN A 14 8.46 10.99 0.19
CA GLN A 14 7.93 11.98 -0.76
C GLN A 14 6.49 11.68 -1.20
N SER A 15 6.12 10.41 -1.30
CA SER A 15 4.77 10.00 -1.69
C SER A 15 3.77 10.19 -0.56
N GLU A 16 4.20 10.21 0.70
CA GLU A 16 3.34 10.51 1.84
C GLU A 16 2.92 11.98 1.91
N GLY A 17 3.62 12.89 1.20
CA GLY A 17 3.26 14.30 1.13
C GLY A 17 1.86 14.58 0.57
N ILE A 18 1.25 13.62 -0.14
CA ILE A 18 -0.14 13.72 -0.63
C ILE A 18 -1.18 13.40 0.45
N VAL A 19 -0.81 12.68 1.52
CA VAL A 19 -1.70 12.14 2.53
C VAL A 19 -2.53 13.25 3.23
N PRO A 20 -1.96 14.40 3.62
CA PRO A 20 -2.75 15.48 4.22
C PRO A 20 -3.80 16.07 3.27
N VAL A 21 -3.50 16.12 1.97
CA VAL A 21 -4.44 16.61 0.94
C VAL A 21 -5.61 15.65 0.77
N VAL A 22 -5.30 14.35 0.66
CA VAL A 22 -6.33 13.29 0.60
C VAL A 22 -7.19 13.30 1.86
N ALA A 23 -6.57 13.51 3.03
CA ALA A 23 -7.28 13.57 4.29
C ALA A 23 -8.30 14.73 4.33
N ALA A 24 -7.89 15.92 3.89
CA ALA A 24 -8.77 17.08 3.82
C ALA A 24 -9.96 16.86 2.87
N LEU A 25 -9.70 16.26 1.70
CA LEU A 25 -10.73 15.93 0.72
C LEU A 25 -11.73 14.89 1.27
N ALA A 26 -11.21 13.82 1.90
CA ALA A 26 -12.03 12.76 2.44
C ALA A 26 -12.94 13.24 3.57
N ARG A 27 -12.43 14.07 4.49
CA ARG A 27 -13.24 14.66 5.58
C ARG A 27 -14.34 15.56 5.05
N GLY A 28 -14.03 16.43 4.08
CA GLY A 28 -15.01 17.34 3.51
C GLY A 28 -16.14 16.64 2.75
N ALA A 29 -15.87 15.48 2.16
CA ALA A 29 -16.81 14.72 1.35
C ALA A 29 -17.45 13.51 2.05
N GLY A 30 -16.97 13.13 3.25
CA GLY A 30 -17.34 11.88 3.92
C GLY A 30 -16.93 10.65 3.11
N SER A 31 -15.78 10.69 2.44
CA SER A 31 -15.31 9.62 1.55
C SER A 31 -14.38 8.65 2.29
N THR A 32 -14.44 7.37 1.92
CA THR A 32 -13.43 6.38 2.32
C THR A 32 -12.15 6.56 1.50
N VAL A 33 -10.99 6.49 2.15
CA VAL A 33 -9.69 6.49 1.47
C VAL A 33 -9.23 5.05 1.25
N ARG A 34 -8.85 4.73 0.02
CA ARG A 34 -8.33 3.41 -0.34
C ARG A 34 -6.86 3.55 -0.67
N LEU A 35 -6.00 3.13 0.26
CA LEU A 35 -4.56 3.15 0.08
C LEU A 35 -4.14 1.97 -0.80
N LEU A 36 -3.32 2.22 -1.81
CA LEU A 36 -2.89 1.21 -2.78
C LEU A 36 -1.37 1.11 -2.82
N ARG A 37 -0.85 -0.11 -2.65
CA ARG A 37 0.56 -0.43 -2.95
C ARG A 37 0.65 -1.36 -4.15
N VAL A 38 1.43 -0.94 -5.16
CA VAL A 38 1.73 -1.74 -6.35
C VAL A 38 3.18 -2.20 -6.33
N PHE A 39 3.40 -3.51 -6.52
CA PHE A 39 4.71 -4.09 -6.78
C PHE A 39 4.74 -4.71 -8.18
N PRO A 40 5.90 -4.72 -8.87
CA PRO A 40 6.11 -5.60 -10.01
C PRO A 40 5.92 -7.07 -9.61
N VAL A 41 5.54 -7.91 -10.57
CA VAL A 41 5.47 -9.37 -10.35
C VAL A 41 6.88 -9.88 -10.03
N PRO A 42 7.12 -10.52 -8.87
CA PRO A 42 8.43 -11.00 -8.50
C PRO A 42 8.80 -12.24 -9.30
N GLU A 43 10.10 -12.45 -9.45
CA GLU A 43 10.63 -13.72 -9.92
C GLU A 43 10.79 -14.71 -8.76
N ARG A 44 10.97 -15.99 -9.07
CA ARG A 44 11.39 -16.98 -8.08
C ARG A 44 12.79 -16.65 -7.56
N VAL A 45 13.03 -16.92 -6.29
CA VAL A 45 14.36 -16.76 -5.68
C VAL A 45 15.14 -18.04 -5.87
N MET A 46 16.32 -17.94 -6.51
CA MET A 46 17.26 -19.06 -6.66
C MET A 46 18.39 -18.95 -5.65
N GLY A 47 18.74 -20.07 -5.04
CA GLY A 47 19.92 -20.19 -4.20
C GLY A 47 21.21 -20.25 -4.99
N ALA A 48 22.33 -20.18 -4.26
CA ALA A 48 23.67 -20.17 -4.84
C ALA A 48 23.99 -21.40 -5.72
N HIS A 49 23.25 -22.50 -5.58
CA HIS A 49 23.45 -23.74 -6.35
C HIS A 49 22.28 -24.01 -7.33
N GLY A 50 21.47 -23.00 -7.66
CA GLY A 50 20.39 -23.09 -8.65
C GLY A 50 19.09 -23.73 -8.14
N GLN A 51 19.02 -24.12 -6.87
CA GLN A 51 17.79 -24.60 -6.25
C GLN A 51 16.81 -23.44 -5.94
N THR A 52 15.51 -23.65 -6.11
CA THR A 52 14.50 -22.68 -5.71
C THR A 52 14.46 -22.54 -4.18
N ILE A 53 14.64 -21.32 -3.68
CA ILE A 53 14.50 -20.97 -2.26
C ILE A 53 13.11 -20.38 -1.96
N ALA A 54 12.56 -19.62 -2.90
CA ALA A 54 11.19 -19.12 -2.82
C ALA A 54 10.53 -19.16 -4.19
N TYR A 55 9.31 -19.68 -4.24
CA TYR A 55 8.45 -19.64 -5.41
C TYR A 55 7.80 -18.25 -5.56
N VAL A 56 7.29 -17.96 -6.76
CA VAL A 56 6.69 -16.64 -7.08
C VAL A 56 5.51 -16.31 -6.17
N ASP A 57 4.67 -17.28 -5.83
CA ASP A 57 3.54 -17.13 -4.91
C ASP A 57 3.98 -16.76 -3.48
N GLN A 58 5.09 -17.33 -3.02
CA GLN A 58 5.69 -17.00 -1.73
C GLN A 58 6.23 -15.56 -1.72
N GLU A 59 6.91 -15.13 -2.79
CA GLU A 59 7.36 -13.74 -2.92
C GLU A 59 6.20 -12.75 -3.06
N MET A 60 5.15 -13.11 -3.80
CA MET A 60 3.92 -12.31 -3.87
C MET A 60 3.28 -12.14 -2.50
N THR A 61 3.22 -13.22 -1.70
CA THR A 61 2.69 -13.18 -0.34
C THR A 61 3.54 -12.28 0.56
N ARG A 62 4.88 -12.40 0.46
CA ARG A 62 5.83 -11.57 1.21
C ARG A 62 5.69 -10.08 0.87
N LEU A 63 5.62 -9.75 -0.41
CA LEU A 63 5.45 -8.36 -0.87
C LEU A 63 4.08 -7.80 -0.48
N THR A 64 3.02 -8.61 -0.54
CA THR A 64 1.69 -8.19 -0.08
C THR A 64 1.71 -7.84 1.41
N ALA A 65 2.31 -8.68 2.25
CA ALA A 65 2.44 -8.41 3.68
C ALA A 65 3.25 -7.13 3.94
N ALA A 66 4.42 -7.00 3.31
CA ALA A 66 5.26 -5.80 3.44
C ALA A 66 4.52 -4.52 3.00
N GLY A 67 3.78 -4.58 1.88
CA GLY A 67 2.97 -3.45 1.42
C GLY A 67 1.88 -3.06 2.40
N LEU A 68 1.16 -4.02 2.97
CA LEU A 68 0.09 -3.76 3.95
C LEU A 68 0.62 -3.15 5.25
N ASP A 69 1.83 -3.54 5.67
CA ASP A 69 2.53 -2.95 6.83
C ASP A 69 2.95 -1.50 6.55
N GLU A 70 3.49 -1.22 5.36
CA GLU A 70 3.80 0.16 4.94
C GLU A 70 2.53 1.03 4.91
N LEU A 71 1.44 0.53 4.35
CA LEU A 71 0.17 1.26 4.31
C LEU A 71 -0.42 1.49 5.71
N ALA A 72 -0.15 0.61 6.68
CA ALA A 72 -0.60 0.80 8.07
C ALA A 72 0.05 2.03 8.71
N HIS A 73 1.32 2.32 8.37
CA HIS A 73 1.99 3.53 8.85
C HIS A 73 1.33 4.80 8.32
N VAL A 74 0.90 4.79 7.06
CA VAL A 74 0.20 5.91 6.43
C VAL A 74 -1.22 6.07 6.94
N GLU A 75 -1.94 4.96 7.18
CA GLU A 75 -3.28 4.97 7.77
C GLU A 75 -3.30 5.71 9.12
N ALA A 76 -2.25 5.59 9.94
CA ALA A 76 -2.14 6.30 11.21
C ALA A 76 -2.16 7.84 11.07
N GLN A 77 -1.84 8.39 9.89
CA GLN A 77 -1.89 9.82 9.60
C GLN A 77 -3.30 10.29 9.17
N LEU A 78 -4.23 9.37 8.90
CA LEU A 78 -5.58 9.61 8.39
C LEU A 78 -6.65 9.58 9.50
N ASP A 79 -6.32 10.01 10.71
CA ASP A 79 -7.21 9.92 11.87
C ASP A 79 -8.64 10.47 11.61
N GLY A 80 -9.64 9.68 12.02
CA GLY A 80 -11.07 9.95 11.83
C GLY A 80 -11.61 9.76 10.40
N ILE A 81 -10.85 9.12 9.51
CA ILE A 81 -11.27 8.81 8.14
C ILE A 81 -11.34 7.29 7.97
N ASP A 82 -12.38 6.78 7.29
CA ASP A 82 -12.44 5.36 6.93
C ASP A 82 -11.36 5.02 5.91
N VAL A 83 -10.51 4.04 6.23
CA VAL A 83 -9.40 3.61 5.38
C VAL A 83 -9.52 2.13 5.00
N GLU A 84 -9.30 1.83 3.72
CA GLU A 84 -9.13 0.49 3.17
C GLU A 84 -7.69 0.35 2.63
N ARG A 85 -6.95 -0.70 3.03
CA ARG A 85 -5.60 -1.00 2.52
C ARG A 85 -5.65 -2.10 1.48
N VAL A 86 -5.00 -1.88 0.33
CA VAL A 86 -5.01 -2.80 -0.83
C VAL A 86 -3.64 -2.93 -1.45
#